data_AF-A0A7X9RUL9-F1
#
_entry.id   AF-A0A7X9RUL9-F1
#
_cell.length_a   1.000
_cell.length_b   1.000
_cell.length_c   1.000
_cell.angle_alpha   90.00
_cell.angle_beta   90.00
_cell.angle_gamma   90.00
#
_symmetry.space_group_name_H-M   'P 1'
#
loop_
_entity.id
_entity.type
_entity.pdbx_description
1 polymer ?
#
loop_
_entity_poly.entity_id
_entity_poly.type
_entity_poly.pdbx_seq_one_letter_code
_entity_poly.pdbx_strand_id
1 'polypeptide(L)'
;MDLTEEKIKEYKEQYGQIALIETVDRKSALIWLPTENFKVLQQVLSMMNVSDYAMTETILNNCWIEGDETIKQDKYFAGLAYQLKELLDLFDPTFEKKGNVFEIQVNKVGYTCKVNPIHRSDEESAKRNNPQRKPFEEQMFLLEKNWADPVKKLDELKKDPKLYMSILTVVSELREEAKSAVKKL
;
A
#
# COMPACT_ATOMS: atom_id res chain seq x y z
N MET A 1 -5.73 -19.43 22.81
CA MET A 1 -4.95 -19.84 21.63
C MET A 1 -3.53 -20.04 22.13
N ASP A 2 -2.95 -21.22 21.92
CA ASP A 2 -1.57 -21.49 22.32
C ASP A 2 -0.64 -21.22 21.13
N LEU A 3 0.07 -20.09 21.18
CA LEU A 3 1.06 -19.70 20.18
C LEU A 3 2.44 -20.14 20.65
N THR A 4 2.97 -21.24 20.10
CA THR A 4 4.36 -21.64 20.35
C THR A 4 5.32 -20.89 19.43
N GLU A 5 6.59 -20.81 19.80
CA GLU A 5 7.62 -20.19 18.98
C GLU A 5 7.80 -20.91 17.63
N GLU A 6 7.68 -22.24 17.60
CA GLU A 6 7.75 -23.00 16.35
C GLU A 6 6.61 -22.61 15.41
N LYS A 7 5.39 -22.50 15.94
CA LYS A 7 4.21 -22.14 15.15
C LYS A 7 4.30 -20.72 14.59
N ILE A 8 4.79 -19.77 15.40
CA ILE A 8 5.06 -18.39 14.95
C ILE A 8 6.08 -18.39 13.83
N LYS A 9 7.13 -19.21 13.93
CA LYS A 9 8.17 -19.31 12.90
C LYS A 9 7.62 -19.88 11.60
N GLU A 10 6.86 -20.98 11.65
CA GLU A 10 6.21 -21.58 10.49
C GLU A 10 5.30 -20.58 9.76
N TYR A 11 4.48 -19.83 10.50
CA TYR A 11 3.63 -18.81 9.90
C TYR A 11 4.42 -17.65 9.31
N LYS A 12 5.52 -17.24 9.93
CA LYS A 12 6.38 -16.19 9.36
C LYS A 12 7.08 -16.65 8.08
N GLU A 13 7.49 -17.91 8.01
CA GLU A 13 8.06 -18.49 6.79
C GLU A 13 7.03 -18.57 5.66
N GLN A 14 5.77 -18.89 5.99
CA GLN A 14 4.71 -19.04 5.00
C GLN A 14 4.12 -17.69 4.54
N TYR A 15 3.91 -16.75 5.45
CA TYR A 15 3.13 -15.54 5.20
C TYR A 15 3.92 -14.23 5.36
N GLY A 16 5.17 -14.28 5.80
CA GLY A 16 5.97 -13.10 6.07
C GLY A 16 5.67 -12.51 7.45
N GLN A 17 5.41 -11.22 7.54
CA GLN A 17 5.07 -10.60 8.82
C GLN A 17 3.65 -10.97 9.27
N ILE A 18 3.51 -11.25 10.56
CA ILE A 18 2.25 -11.61 11.21
C ILE A 18 1.99 -10.72 12.42
N ALA A 19 0.73 -10.51 12.75
CA ALA A 19 0.29 -9.73 13.91
C ALA A 19 -0.84 -10.44 14.66
N LEU A 20 -0.84 -10.27 15.97
CA LEU A 20 -1.94 -10.64 16.84
C LEU A 20 -2.85 -9.42 16.99
N ILE A 21 -4.13 -9.57 16.63
CA ILE A 21 -5.15 -8.56 16.86
C ILE A 21 -6.04 -9.03 18.02
N GLU A 22 -6.40 -8.10 18.90
CA GLU A 22 -7.20 -8.42 20.08
C GLU A 22 -8.38 -7.47 20.22
N THR A 23 -9.53 -8.01 20.62
CA THR A 23 -10.72 -7.23 20.95
C THR A 23 -10.73 -6.87 22.43
N VAL A 24 -11.56 -5.89 22.79
CA VAL A 24 -11.70 -5.42 24.18
C VAL A 24 -12.20 -6.54 25.13
N ASP A 25 -12.96 -7.52 24.61
CA ASP A 25 -13.42 -8.71 25.33
C ASP A 25 -12.44 -9.90 25.27
N ARG A 26 -11.15 -9.62 24.98
CA ARG A 26 -10.03 -10.59 24.98
C ARG A 26 -10.18 -11.72 23.97
N LYS A 27 -10.84 -11.46 22.84
CA LYS A 27 -10.80 -12.37 21.70
C LYS A 27 -9.60 -12.01 20.86
N SER A 28 -8.90 -13.01 20.36
CA SER A 28 -7.68 -12.81 19.60
C SER A 28 -7.70 -13.55 18.27
N ALA A 29 -7.08 -12.97 17.26
CA ALA A 29 -6.79 -13.64 16.00
C ALA A 29 -5.39 -13.29 15.50
N LEU A 30 -4.78 -14.24 14.81
CA LEU A 30 -3.53 -14.08 14.10
C LEU A 30 -3.81 -13.79 12.63
N ILE A 31 -3.20 -12.73 12.13
CA ILE A 31 -3.27 -12.33 10.72
C ILE A 31 -1.87 -12.14 10.16
N TRP A 32 -1.71 -12.29 8.85
CA TRP A 32 -0.52 -11.80 8.15
C TRP A 32 -0.70 -10.34 7.70
N LEU A 33 0.38 -9.60 7.53
CA LEU A 33 0.28 -8.16 7.23
C LEU A 33 -0.06 -7.92 5.75
N PRO A 34 -1.08 -7.10 5.42
CA PRO A 34 -1.41 -6.76 4.03
C PRO A 34 -0.21 -6.24 3.23
N THR A 35 0.75 -5.59 3.89
CA THR A 35 1.99 -5.07 3.30
C THR A 35 2.90 -6.13 2.70
N GLU A 36 2.69 -7.42 2.99
CA GLU A 36 3.44 -8.53 2.41
C GLU A 36 2.94 -8.92 1.01
N ASN A 37 1.76 -8.43 0.58
CA ASN A 37 1.19 -8.75 -0.73
C ASN A 37 0.59 -7.51 -1.41
N PHE A 38 1.14 -7.16 -2.58
CA PHE A 38 0.72 -5.94 -3.29
C PHE A 38 -0.77 -5.91 -3.64
N LYS A 39 -1.36 -7.02 -4.10
CA LYS A 39 -2.77 -7.04 -4.49
C LYS A 39 -3.68 -6.86 -3.28
N VAL A 40 -3.35 -7.49 -2.16
CA VAL A 40 -4.12 -7.35 -0.92
C VAL A 40 -3.95 -5.94 -0.36
N LEU A 41 -2.73 -5.40 -0.30
CA LEU A 41 -2.48 -4.02 0.11
C LEU A 41 -3.27 -3.01 -0.74
N GLN A 42 -3.24 -3.16 -2.06
CA GLN A 42 -3.98 -2.33 -3.01
C GLN A 42 -5.50 -2.38 -2.72
N GLN A 43 -6.06 -3.57 -2.51
CA GLN A 43 -7.48 -3.73 -2.15
C GLN A 43 -7.81 -3.06 -0.81
N VAL A 44 -6.99 -3.32 0.22
CA VAL A 44 -7.19 -2.77 1.56
C VAL A 44 -7.16 -1.24 1.55
N LEU A 45 -6.16 -0.62 0.91
CA LEU A 45 -6.08 0.85 0.80
C LEU A 45 -7.25 1.43 0.00
N SER A 46 -7.75 0.70 -1.00
CA SER A 46 -8.93 1.12 -1.75
C SER A 46 -10.19 1.10 -0.89
N MET A 47 -10.34 0.07 -0.05
CA MET A 47 -11.48 -0.06 0.87
C MET A 47 -11.39 0.89 2.05
N MET A 48 -10.19 1.27 2.48
CA MET A 48 -9.96 2.30 3.50
C MET A 48 -10.53 3.66 3.07
N ASN A 49 -10.47 3.99 1.77
CA ASN A 49 -11.12 5.20 1.23
C ASN A 49 -12.66 5.10 1.18
N VAL A 50 -13.23 3.89 1.29
CA VAL A 50 -14.68 3.67 1.37
C VAL A 50 -15.15 3.77 2.81
N SER A 51 -14.59 2.95 3.71
CA SER A 51 -14.82 3.02 5.15
C SER A 51 -13.84 2.14 5.94
N ASP A 52 -13.68 2.48 7.22
CA ASP A 52 -12.94 1.67 8.20
C ASP A 52 -13.50 0.24 8.32
N TYR A 53 -14.82 0.11 8.16
CA TYR A 53 -15.52 -1.16 8.15
C TYR A 53 -15.10 -2.02 6.96
N ALA A 54 -15.17 -1.47 5.74
CA ALA A 54 -14.81 -2.19 4.51
C ALA A 54 -13.33 -2.60 4.51
N MET A 55 -12.45 -1.74 5.03
CA MET A 55 -11.04 -2.05 5.22
C MET A 55 -10.85 -3.22 6.19
N THR A 56 -11.50 -3.16 7.36
CA THR A 56 -11.42 -4.20 8.39
C THR A 56 -11.91 -5.55 7.85
N GLU A 57 -13.08 -5.56 7.21
CA GLU A 57 -13.64 -6.75 6.56
C GLU A 57 -12.67 -7.33 5.52
N THR A 58 -12.08 -6.48 4.68
CA THR A 58 -11.13 -6.90 3.65
C THR A 58 -9.88 -7.54 4.25
N ILE A 59 -9.32 -6.96 5.32
CA ILE A 59 -8.17 -7.55 6.00
C ILE A 59 -8.56 -8.89 6.63
N LEU A 60 -9.68 -8.96 7.37
CA LEU A 60 -10.11 -10.21 8.01
C LEU A 60 -10.42 -11.32 7.00
N ASN A 61 -10.86 -10.99 5.79
CA ASN A 61 -11.14 -11.98 4.75
C ASN A 61 -9.89 -12.46 4.00
N ASN A 62 -8.89 -11.60 3.80
CA ASN A 62 -7.70 -11.93 3.01
C ASN A 62 -6.50 -12.33 3.86
N CYS A 63 -6.41 -11.83 5.09
CA CYS A 63 -5.22 -11.91 5.93
C CYS A 63 -5.32 -12.88 7.10
N TRP A 64 -6.47 -13.53 7.29
CA TRP A 64 -6.70 -14.45 8.40
C TRP A 64 -5.80 -15.67 8.34
N ILE A 65 -5.19 -16.01 9.48
CA ILE A 65 -4.46 -17.26 9.67
C ILE A 65 -5.28 -18.18 10.59
N GLU A 66 -5.51 -17.75 11.82
CA GLU A 66 -6.28 -18.49 12.82
C GLU A 66 -6.78 -17.56 13.93
N GLY A 67 -7.77 -17.99 14.71
CA GLY A 67 -8.26 -17.20 15.84
C GLY A 67 -9.72 -17.47 16.20
N ASP A 68 -10.27 -16.62 17.05
CA ASP A 68 -11.70 -16.64 17.37
C ASP A 68 -12.52 -16.09 16.19
N GLU A 69 -13.22 -16.96 15.47
CA GLU A 69 -14.06 -16.62 14.32
C GLU A 69 -15.12 -15.54 14.62
N THR A 70 -15.52 -15.37 15.89
CA THR A 70 -16.49 -14.34 16.26
C THR A 70 -15.94 -12.91 16.09
N ILE A 71 -14.62 -12.73 15.97
CA ILE A 71 -13.97 -11.45 15.65
C ILE A 71 -14.39 -10.93 14.27
N LYS A 72 -14.79 -11.82 13.35
CA LYS A 72 -15.32 -11.45 12.03
C LYS A 72 -16.74 -10.87 12.07
N GLN A 73 -17.33 -10.71 13.25
CA GLN A 73 -18.63 -10.04 13.43
C GLN A 73 -18.47 -8.52 13.51
N ASP A 74 -19.39 -7.81 12.86
CA ASP A 74 -19.45 -6.36 12.69
C ASP A 74 -19.21 -5.56 13.99
N LYS A 75 -19.71 -6.07 15.12
CA LYS A 75 -19.63 -5.42 16.43
C LYS A 75 -18.19 -5.18 16.92
N TYR A 76 -17.21 -5.92 16.40
CA TYR A 76 -15.81 -5.76 16.75
C TYR A 76 -15.03 -4.85 15.79
N PHE A 77 -15.59 -4.51 14.63
CA PHE A 77 -14.83 -3.88 13.54
C PHE A 77 -14.33 -2.49 13.91
N ALA A 78 -15.11 -1.70 14.65
CA ALA A 78 -14.68 -0.38 15.08
C ALA A 78 -13.42 -0.41 15.97
N GLY A 79 -13.33 -1.39 16.88
CA GLY A 79 -12.16 -1.54 17.75
C GLY A 79 -10.94 -2.12 17.03
N LEU A 80 -11.17 -2.99 16.05
CA LEU A 80 -10.12 -3.59 15.24
C LEU A 80 -9.57 -2.62 14.19
N ALA A 81 -10.42 -1.77 13.62
CA ALA A 81 -10.04 -0.83 12.56
C ALA A 81 -8.84 0.05 12.96
N TYR A 82 -8.80 0.52 14.20
CA TYR A 82 -7.67 1.31 14.71
C TYR A 82 -6.36 0.51 14.69
N GLN A 83 -6.36 -0.68 15.29
CA GLN A 83 -5.19 -1.57 15.31
C GLN A 83 -4.74 -1.93 13.88
N LEU A 84 -5.70 -2.28 13.02
CA LEU A 84 -5.43 -2.69 11.65
C LEU A 84 -4.85 -1.55 10.80
N LYS A 85 -5.24 -0.30 11.03
CA LYS A 85 -4.63 0.87 10.36
C LYS A 85 -3.17 1.05 10.73
N GLU A 86 -2.81 0.84 12.00
CA GLU A 86 -1.41 0.92 12.44
C GLU A 86 -0.53 -0.13 11.74
N LEU A 87 -1.11 -1.29 11.41
CA LEU A 87 -0.43 -2.35 10.65
C LEU A 87 -0.21 -2.00 9.17
N LEU A 88 -0.91 -0.99 8.64
CA LEU A 88 -0.77 -0.51 7.26
C LEU A 88 0.27 0.58 7.09
N ASP A 89 1.15 0.81 8.09
CA ASP A 89 2.26 1.76 8.02
C ASP A 89 2.99 1.65 6.67
N LEU A 90 2.78 2.63 5.79
CA LEU A 90 3.57 2.77 4.56
C LEU A 90 4.84 3.54 4.89
N PHE A 91 5.83 3.48 4.01
CA PHE A 91 6.92 4.45 4.14
C PHE A 91 6.39 5.85 3.80
N ASP A 92 7.08 6.86 4.32
CA ASP A 92 6.81 8.27 4.05
C ASP A 92 7.97 8.82 3.20
N PRO A 93 7.91 8.69 1.86
CA PRO A 93 8.96 9.18 1.00
C PRO A 93 8.90 10.69 0.89
N THR A 94 10.05 11.29 0.67
CA THR A 94 10.16 12.70 0.27
C THR A 94 10.63 12.76 -1.17
N PHE A 95 10.35 13.86 -1.86
CA PHE A 95 10.88 14.06 -3.20
C PHE A 95 11.33 15.50 -3.41
N GLU A 96 12.32 15.67 -4.30
CA GLU A 96 12.84 16.97 -4.68
C GLU A 96 13.10 17.03 -6.18
N LYS A 97 12.91 18.21 -6.78
CA LYS A 97 13.23 18.42 -8.19
C LYS A 97 14.73 18.66 -8.35
N LYS A 98 15.44 17.78 -9.07
CA LYS A 98 16.85 17.95 -9.45
C LYS A 98 17.00 18.04 -10.96
N GLY A 99 17.24 19.25 -11.45
CA GLY A 99 17.29 19.52 -12.88
C GLY A 99 15.96 19.20 -13.55
N ASN A 100 15.96 18.23 -14.47
CA ASN A 100 14.78 17.84 -15.25
C ASN A 100 14.06 16.61 -14.68
N VAL A 101 14.46 16.07 -13.54
CA VAL A 101 13.84 14.90 -12.91
C VAL A 101 13.45 15.20 -11.47
N PHE A 102 12.55 14.39 -10.91
CA PHE A 102 12.30 14.32 -9.48
C PHE A 102 13.08 13.14 -8.90
N GLU A 103 13.79 13.39 -7.81
CA GLU A 103 14.44 12.35 -7.01
C GLU A 103 13.56 12.06 -5.79
N ILE A 104 13.14 10.81 -5.66
CA ILE A 104 12.33 10.32 -4.54
C ILE A 104 13.25 9.57 -3.58
N GLN A 105 13.09 9.81 -2.28
CA GLN A 105 13.91 9.26 -1.22
C GLN A 105 13.03 8.65 -0.12
N VAL A 106 13.30 7.40 0.22
CA VAL A 106 12.64 6.66 1.29
C VAL A 106 13.68 6.40 2.39
N ASN A 107 13.84 7.38 3.28
CA ASN A 107 14.94 7.42 4.26
C ASN A 107 14.98 6.18 5.18
N LYS A 108 13.82 5.66 5.59
CA LYS A 108 13.69 4.51 6.50
C LYS A 108 14.37 3.23 5.98
N VAL A 109 14.48 3.08 4.65
CA VAL A 109 15.10 1.91 4.00
C VAL A 109 16.29 2.28 3.10
N GLY A 110 16.71 3.55 3.09
CA GLY A 110 17.81 4.02 2.24
C GLY A 110 17.56 3.85 0.74
N TYR A 111 16.29 3.76 0.31
CA TYR A 111 15.94 3.60 -1.10
C TYR A 111 15.79 4.97 -1.76
N THR A 112 16.29 5.10 -2.98
CA THR A 112 16.07 6.29 -3.81
C THR A 112 15.68 5.88 -5.22
N CYS A 113 14.89 6.70 -5.91
CA CYS A 113 14.65 6.53 -7.34
C CYS A 113 14.43 7.86 -8.05
N LYS A 114 14.46 7.83 -9.38
CA LYS A 114 14.22 9.01 -10.22
C LYS A 114 13.03 8.81 -11.14
N VAL A 115 12.20 9.84 -11.23
CA VAL A 115 11.07 9.91 -12.16
C VAL A 115 11.11 11.21 -12.96
N ASN A 116 10.76 11.12 -14.22
CA ASN A 116 10.54 12.27 -15.09
C ASN A 116 9.25 13.01 -14.67
N PRO A 117 9.14 14.31 -14.97
CA PRO A 117 7.92 15.07 -14.76
C PRO A 117 6.72 14.40 -15.45
N ILE A 118 5.57 14.44 -14.77
CA ILE A 118 4.31 13.93 -15.32
C ILE A 118 3.68 15.00 -16.20
N HIS A 119 3.45 14.69 -17.47
CA HIS A 119 2.80 15.59 -18.41
C HIS A 119 1.32 15.24 -18.61
N ARG A 120 0.54 16.20 -19.13
CA ARG A 120 -0.88 16.00 -19.46
C ARG A 120 -1.12 14.80 -20.38
N SER A 121 -0.25 14.60 -21.38
CA SER A 121 -0.31 13.45 -22.29
C SER A 121 -0.14 12.10 -21.56
N ASP A 122 0.59 12.09 -20.45
CA ASP A 122 0.80 10.90 -19.63
C ASP A 122 -0.48 10.59 -18.85
N GLU A 123 -1.11 11.60 -18.26
CA GLU A 123 -2.40 11.44 -17.58
C GLU A 123 -3.51 10.95 -18.53
N GLU A 124 -3.58 11.50 -19.73
CA GLU A 124 -4.56 11.09 -20.73
C GLU A 124 -4.33 9.64 -21.14
N SER A 125 -3.07 9.22 -21.31
CA SER A 125 -2.74 7.81 -21.53
C SER A 125 -3.06 6.93 -20.31
N ALA A 126 -2.79 7.37 -19.08
CA ALA A 126 -3.10 6.61 -17.88
C ALA A 126 -4.61 6.33 -17.77
N LYS A 127 -5.44 7.36 -17.98
CA LYS A 127 -6.91 7.23 -17.99
C LYS A 127 -7.41 6.28 -19.08
N ARG A 128 -6.83 6.37 -20.29
CA ARG A 128 -7.17 5.46 -21.40
C ARG A 128 -6.82 4.01 -21.10
N ASN A 129 -5.71 3.77 -20.39
CA ASN A 129 -5.27 2.42 -20.00
C ASN A 129 -6.00 1.88 -18.77
N ASN A 130 -6.80 2.69 -18.07
CA ASN A 130 -7.61 2.27 -16.93
C ASN A 130 -9.11 2.59 -17.10
N PRO A 131 -9.79 2.04 -18.12
CA PRO A 131 -11.20 2.36 -18.39
C PRO A 131 -12.15 1.90 -17.27
N GLN A 132 -11.76 0.87 -16.52
CA GLN A 132 -12.52 0.32 -15.39
C GLN A 132 -12.28 1.08 -14.09
N ARG A 133 -11.44 2.13 -14.09
CA ARG A 133 -11.06 2.92 -12.90
C ARG A 133 -10.61 2.05 -11.73
N LYS A 134 -9.86 0.99 -12.05
CA LYS A 134 -9.24 0.14 -11.04
C LYS A 134 -8.32 0.99 -10.16
N PRO A 135 -8.36 0.83 -8.83
CA PRO A 135 -7.53 1.63 -7.94
C PRO A 135 -6.04 1.48 -8.26
N PHE A 136 -5.26 2.55 -8.09
CA PHE A 136 -3.81 2.60 -8.27
C PHE A 136 -3.25 2.29 -9.69
N GLU A 137 -4.02 1.74 -10.62
CA GLU A 137 -3.55 1.43 -11.98
C GLU A 137 -3.06 2.68 -12.74
N GLU A 138 -3.70 3.84 -12.54
CA GLU A 138 -3.22 5.09 -13.16
C GLU A 138 -1.83 5.47 -12.62
N GLN A 139 -1.62 5.38 -11.31
CA GLN A 139 -0.34 5.67 -10.66
C GLN A 139 0.73 4.68 -11.11
N MET A 140 0.40 3.39 -11.22
CA MET A 140 1.32 2.37 -11.72
C MET A 140 1.75 2.68 -13.16
N PHE A 141 0.79 2.99 -14.04
CA PHE A 141 1.08 3.37 -15.42
C PHE A 141 1.95 4.63 -15.49
N LEU A 142 1.64 5.66 -14.70
CA LEU A 142 2.42 6.90 -14.65
C LEU A 142 3.84 6.63 -14.14
N LEU A 143 4.00 5.83 -13.10
CA LEU A 143 5.32 5.45 -12.59
C LEU A 143 6.16 4.75 -13.66
N GLU A 144 5.60 3.76 -14.33
CA GLU A 144 6.29 3.01 -15.39
C GLU A 144 6.67 3.90 -16.56
N LYS A 145 5.72 4.72 -17.03
CA LYS A 145 5.92 5.59 -18.18
C LYS A 145 6.95 6.69 -17.90
N ASN A 146 6.97 7.22 -16.68
CA ASN A 146 7.83 8.32 -16.30
C ASN A 146 9.07 7.85 -15.51
N TRP A 147 9.34 6.54 -15.41
CA TRP A 147 10.53 6.03 -14.75
C TRP A 147 11.81 6.51 -15.44
N ALA A 148 12.78 7.03 -14.67
CA ALA A 148 14.03 7.57 -15.20
C ALA A 148 15.27 6.72 -14.85
N ASP A 149 15.13 5.79 -13.91
CA ASP A 149 16.18 4.85 -13.53
C ASP A 149 16.21 3.61 -14.46
N PRO A 150 17.21 2.72 -14.34
CA PRO A 150 17.20 1.45 -15.09
C PRO A 150 15.95 0.61 -14.81
N VAL A 151 15.40 -0.04 -15.85
CA VAL A 151 14.18 -0.88 -15.75
C VAL A 151 14.31 -1.98 -14.69
N LYS A 152 15.50 -2.60 -14.58
CA LYS A 152 15.76 -3.63 -13.56
C LYS A 152 15.45 -3.14 -12.13
N LYS A 153 15.71 -1.86 -11.84
CA LYS A 153 15.45 -1.26 -10.53
C LYS A 153 13.94 -1.09 -10.27
N LEU A 154 13.15 -0.86 -11.31
CA LEU A 154 11.68 -0.84 -11.23
C LEU A 154 11.14 -2.25 -10.99
N ASP A 155 11.70 -3.26 -11.66
CA ASP A 155 11.32 -4.67 -11.45
C ASP A 155 11.66 -5.14 -10.03
N GLU A 156 12.78 -4.67 -9.47
CA GLU A 156 13.15 -4.91 -8.06
C GLU A 156 12.22 -4.18 -7.09
N LEU A 157 11.88 -2.92 -7.36
CA LEU A 157 10.92 -2.14 -6.57
C LEU A 157 9.57 -2.85 -6.44
N LYS A 158 9.04 -3.37 -7.55
CA LYS A 158 7.73 -4.06 -7.60
C LYS A 158 7.66 -5.33 -6.75
N LYS A 159 8.80 -5.88 -6.32
CA LYS A 159 8.87 -7.07 -5.44
C LYS A 159 8.66 -6.73 -3.97
N ASP A 160 8.79 -5.46 -3.58
CA ASP A 160 8.50 -4.98 -2.23
C ASP A 160 7.17 -4.20 -2.28
N PRO A 161 6.05 -4.81 -1.85
CA PRO A 161 4.74 -4.17 -1.96
C PRO A 161 4.63 -2.88 -1.16
N LYS A 162 5.22 -2.83 0.04
CA LYS A 162 5.18 -1.67 0.93
C LYS A 162 5.96 -0.52 0.30
N LEU A 163 7.19 -0.79 -0.16
CA LEU A 163 8.00 0.21 -0.84
C LEU A 163 7.36 0.69 -2.14
N TYR A 164 6.89 -0.23 -2.98
CA TYR A 164 6.25 0.10 -4.24
C TYR A 164 5.02 0.98 -4.03
N MET A 165 4.13 0.61 -3.09
CA MET A 165 2.94 1.40 -2.77
C MET A 165 3.31 2.80 -2.25
N SER A 166 4.36 2.91 -1.43
CA SER A 166 4.85 4.20 -0.94
C SER A 166 5.36 5.09 -2.09
N ILE A 167 5.99 4.52 -3.12
CA ILE A 167 6.38 5.29 -4.31
C ILE A 167 5.13 5.71 -5.12
N LEU A 168 4.09 4.88 -5.19
CA LEU A 168 2.86 5.24 -5.89
C LEU A 168 2.10 6.41 -5.23
N THR A 169 2.22 6.60 -3.90
CA THR A 169 1.64 7.78 -3.25
C THR A 169 2.33 9.07 -3.71
N VAL A 170 3.67 9.06 -3.82
CA VAL A 170 4.45 10.19 -4.37
C VAL A 170 4.07 10.48 -5.82
N VAL A 171 3.86 9.45 -6.65
CA VAL A 171 3.39 9.64 -8.04
C VAL A 171 2.02 10.33 -8.05
N SER A 172 1.15 10.01 -7.11
CA SER A 172 -0.13 10.70 -6.95
C SER A 172 0.04 12.17 -6.58
N GLU A 173 1.01 12.50 -5.72
CA GLU A 173 1.32 13.88 -5.34
C GLU A 173 1.91 14.68 -6.51
N LEU A 174 2.91 14.14 -7.21
CA LEU A 174 3.51 14.75 -8.40
C LEU A 174 2.47 15.02 -9.49
N ARG A 175 1.48 14.13 -9.62
CA ARG A 175 0.34 14.32 -10.52
C ARG A 175 -0.51 15.53 -10.12
N GLU A 176 -0.84 15.68 -8.84
CA GLU A 176 -1.60 16.84 -8.36
C GLU A 176 -0.82 18.14 -8.50
N GLU A 177 0.50 18.13 -8.26
CA GLU A 177 1.37 19.28 -8.53
C GLU A 177 1.30 19.71 -10.00
N ALA A 178 1.40 18.77 -10.93
CA ALA A 178 1.31 19.04 -12.36
C ALA A 178 -0.03 19.67 -12.76
N LYS A 179 -1.16 19.24 -12.15
CA LYS A 179 -2.47 19.86 -12.37
C LYS A 179 -2.58 21.26 -11.80
N SER A 180 -2.00 21.50 -10.62
CA SER A 180 -2.06 22.80 -9.94
C SER A 180 -1.28 23.88 -10.72
N ALA A 181 -0.14 23.52 -11.32
CA ALA A 181 0.67 24.41 -12.15
C ALA A 181 -0.08 24.92 -13.40
N VAL A 182 -1.03 24.12 -13.92
CA VAL A 182 -1.83 24.45 -15.12
C VAL A 182 -2.98 25.42 -14.82
N LYS A 183 -3.38 25.62 -13.56
CA LYS A 183 -4.53 26.45 -13.17
C LYS A 183 -4.25 27.96 -13.04
N LYS A 184 -3.04 28.45 -13.32
CA LYS A 184 -2.74 29.88 -13.31
C LYS A 184 -3.16 30.54 -14.63
N LEU A 185 -4.35 31.14 -14.64
CA LEU A 185 -4.78 32.20 -15.57
C LEU A 185 -5.23 33.40 -14.75
#